data_AF-A0A5E4BXP3-F1
#
_entry.id   AF-A0A5E4BXP3-F1
#
_cell.length_a   1.000
_cell.length_b   1.000
_cell.length_c   1.000
_cell.angle_alpha   90.00
_cell.angle_beta   90.00
_cell.angle_gamma   90.00
#
_symmetry.space_group_name_H-M   'P 1'
#
loop_
_entity.id
_entity.type
_entity.pdbx_description
1 polymer ?
#
loop_
_entity_poly.entity_id
_entity_poly.type
_entity_poly.pdbx_seq_one_letter_code
_entity_poly.pdbx_strand_id
1 'polypeptide(L)'
;MAIAALASTGSTQEAGVMLVACITKGLTSTNITFGKVGMRHCHLKRNRSFYPTVNLDKSWTLVSEQTQVNAAKNKTGAAPIIDVVRSGYYKVLGKGKLPQ
;
A
#
# COMPACT_ATOMS: atom_id res chain seq x y z
N MET A 1 -50.59 30.25 11.34
CA MET A 1 -50.41 28.88 11.86
C MET A 1 -49.25 28.23 11.11
N ALA A 2 -48.33 27.46 11.69
CA ALA A 2 -47.96 27.31 13.11
C ALA A 2 -46.65 26.47 13.25
N ILE A 3 -45.72 26.88 14.14
CA ILE A 3 -44.78 26.02 14.94
C ILE A 3 -43.71 25.24 14.11
N ALA A 4 -42.46 24.94 14.53
CA ALA A 4 -41.68 25.05 15.79
C ALA A 4 -40.34 25.85 15.56
N ALA A 5 -39.52 26.32 16.51
CA ALA A 5 -38.92 25.74 17.74
C ALA A 5 -38.02 24.50 17.46
N LEU A 6 -36.78 24.34 17.96
CA LEU A 6 -35.96 24.99 19.02
C LEU A 6 -34.45 24.96 18.56
N ALA A 7 -33.36 25.42 19.22
CA ALA A 7 -33.08 25.99 20.55
C ALA A 7 -31.75 26.82 20.59
N SER A 8 -31.52 27.53 21.70
CA SER A 8 -30.23 27.93 22.33
C SER A 8 -28.96 28.21 21.50
N THR A 9 -28.54 29.48 21.43
CA THR A 9 -27.12 29.88 21.28
C THR A 9 -26.55 30.36 22.63
N GLY A 10 -25.83 29.49 23.34
CA GLY A 10 -25.15 29.82 24.60
C GLY A 10 -23.66 29.50 24.53
N SER A 11 -22.82 30.49 24.86
CA SER A 11 -21.42 30.34 25.34
C SER A 11 -20.53 29.24 24.73
N THR A 12 -19.87 29.52 23.58
CA THR A 12 -18.47 29.12 23.21
C THR A 12 -18.20 29.36 21.71
N GLN A 13 -18.25 30.62 21.23
CA GLN A 13 -18.19 30.89 19.77
C GLN A 13 -16.77 30.84 19.13
N GLU A 14 -15.69 30.83 19.91
CA GLU A 14 -14.30 30.76 19.40
C GLU A 14 -14.00 29.48 18.58
N ALA A 15 -14.57 28.33 18.96
CA ALA A 15 -14.22 27.04 18.38
C ALA A 15 -14.91 26.73 17.04
N GLY A 16 -16.08 27.31 16.77
CA GLY A 16 -16.92 26.96 15.61
C GLY A 16 -16.56 27.70 14.32
N VAL A 17 -16.14 28.96 14.42
CA VAL A 17 -15.99 29.86 13.25
C VAL A 17 -14.81 29.44 12.34
N MET A 18 -13.76 28.86 12.92
CA MET A 18 -12.54 28.46 12.21
C MET A 18 -12.75 27.39 11.12
N LEU A 19 -13.83 26.58 11.20
CA LEU A 19 -14.06 25.49 10.25
C LEU A 19 -14.80 25.92 8.97
N VAL A 20 -15.63 26.97 9.04
CA VAL A 20 -16.50 27.39 7.93
C VAL A 20 -15.79 28.34 6.94
N ALA A 21 -14.89 29.18 7.44
CA ALA A 21 -14.19 30.20 6.64
C ALA A 21 -13.26 29.64 5.54
N CYS A 22 -12.90 28.35 5.60
CA CYS A 22 -11.96 27.73 4.67
C CYS A 22 -12.61 27.22 3.36
N ILE A 23 -13.93 27.16 3.26
CA ILE A 23 -14.64 26.53 2.12
C ILE A 23 -14.98 27.54 1.01
N THR A 24 -15.12 28.84 1.33
CA THR A 24 -15.59 29.88 0.39
C THR A 24 -14.50 30.56 -0.43
N LYS A 25 -13.21 30.32 -0.18
CA LYS A 25 -12.08 30.87 -0.98
C LYS A 25 -11.65 29.92 -2.10
N GLY A 26 -12.58 29.59 -2.97
CA GLY A 26 -12.29 28.83 -4.20
C GLY A 26 -11.69 29.70 -5.31
N LEU A 27 -10.76 29.09 -6.07
CA LEU A 27 -10.34 29.45 -7.42
C LEU A 27 -10.04 30.94 -7.74
N THR A 28 -8.76 31.31 -7.60
CA THR A 28 -8.06 32.06 -8.67
C THR A 28 -6.77 31.33 -9.04
N SER A 29 -6.37 31.40 -10.32
CA SER A 29 -5.34 30.52 -10.88
C SER A 29 -3.92 31.06 -10.72
N THR A 30 -3.06 30.37 -9.96
CA THR A 30 -1.60 30.32 -10.15
C THR A 30 -1.06 28.96 -9.70
N ASN A 31 0.07 28.51 -10.26
CA ASN A 31 0.64 27.18 -9.99
C ASN A 31 1.55 27.21 -8.77
N ILE A 32 1.08 26.68 -7.62
CA ILE A 32 1.84 26.66 -6.36
C ILE A 32 1.69 25.28 -5.68
N THR A 33 2.70 24.42 -5.84
CA THR A 33 2.76 23.07 -5.24
C THR A 33 3.33 23.08 -3.81
N PHE A 34 2.79 23.93 -2.92
CA PHE A 34 3.23 24.02 -1.52
C PHE A 34 2.28 23.33 -0.54
N GLY A 35 2.80 22.34 0.17
CA GLY A 35 2.11 21.67 1.29
C GLY A 35 2.95 20.54 1.87
N LYS A 36 3.00 20.43 3.21
CA LYS A 36 3.75 19.36 3.89
C LYS A 36 3.00 18.03 3.77
N VAL A 37 3.42 17.19 2.83
CA VAL A 37 2.86 15.83 2.67
C VAL A 37 3.48 14.87 3.69
N GLY A 38 2.63 14.24 4.52
CA GLY A 38 3.00 13.11 5.37
C GLY A 38 3.76 13.41 6.67
N MET A 39 4.09 12.33 7.39
CA MET A 39 4.83 12.35 8.65
C MET A 39 6.34 12.24 8.41
N ARG A 40 7.15 12.89 9.26
CA ARG A 40 8.62 12.80 9.21
C ARG A 40 9.11 11.56 9.97
N HIS A 41 9.96 10.75 9.35
CA HIS A 41 10.64 9.60 9.98
C HIS A 41 12.09 9.97 10.34
N CYS A 42 12.33 10.36 11.59
CA CYS A 42 13.68 10.64 12.09
C CYS A 42 14.52 9.36 12.21
N HIS A 43 15.83 9.43 11.91
CA HIS A 43 16.76 8.28 11.94
C HIS A 43 16.31 7.08 11.07
N LEU A 44 15.87 7.35 9.84
CA LEU A 44 15.43 6.33 8.86
C LEU A 44 16.56 5.36 8.45
N LYS A 45 16.68 4.23 9.16
CA LYS A 45 17.45 3.06 8.71
C LYS A 45 16.72 2.35 7.55
N ARG A 46 17.08 2.69 6.30
CA ARG A 46 16.46 2.16 5.05
C ARG A 46 16.47 0.63 4.96
N ASN A 47 17.48 -0.03 5.52
CA ASN A 47 17.62 -1.49 5.48
C ASN A 47 16.44 -2.23 6.16
N ARG A 48 15.76 -1.60 7.14
CA ARG A 48 14.57 -2.20 7.79
C ARG A 48 13.35 -2.30 6.86
N SER A 49 13.32 -1.50 5.80
CA SER A 49 12.30 -1.50 4.75
C SER A 49 12.77 -2.24 3.48
N PHE A 50 13.93 -2.88 3.50
CA PHE A 50 14.41 -3.69 2.38
C PHE A 50 13.72 -5.05 2.40
N TYR A 51 12.65 -5.19 1.62
CA TYR A 51 11.86 -6.41 1.51
C TYR A 51 11.46 -6.69 0.05
N PRO A 52 12.43 -6.99 -0.85
CA PRO A 52 12.17 -7.30 -2.26
C PRO A 52 11.10 -8.37 -2.47
N THR A 53 10.21 -8.13 -3.44
CA THR A 53 9.01 -8.94 -3.68
C THR A 53 9.07 -9.68 -5.02
N VAL A 54 8.82 -10.99 -5.00
CA VAL A 54 8.59 -11.82 -6.19
C VAL A 54 7.14 -12.32 -6.23
N ASN A 55 6.61 -12.54 -7.43
CA ASN A 55 5.28 -13.11 -7.65
C ASN A 55 5.38 -14.59 -8.02
N LEU A 56 4.29 -15.35 -7.85
CA LEU A 56 4.20 -16.71 -8.41
C LEU A 56 4.42 -16.71 -9.94
N ASP A 57 4.02 -15.66 -10.66
CA ASP A 57 4.27 -15.49 -12.11
C ASP A 57 5.75 -15.54 -12.53
N LYS A 58 6.70 -15.35 -11.59
CA LYS A 58 8.15 -15.41 -11.84
C LYS A 58 8.89 -16.45 -10.99
N SER A 59 8.18 -17.21 -10.18
CA SER A 59 8.76 -18.27 -9.31
C SER A 59 9.63 -19.26 -10.10
N TRP A 60 9.16 -19.70 -11.27
CA TRP A 60 9.88 -20.66 -12.12
C TRP A 60 11.13 -20.09 -12.79
N THR A 61 11.24 -18.77 -12.98
CA THR A 61 12.48 -18.15 -13.50
C THR A 61 13.61 -18.11 -12.47
N LEU A 62 13.36 -18.51 -11.21
CA LEU A 62 14.37 -18.72 -10.18
C LEU A 62 14.87 -20.17 -10.12
N VAL A 63 14.26 -21.07 -10.90
CA VAL A 63 14.51 -22.53 -10.88
C VAL A 63 15.29 -22.91 -12.13
N SER A 64 16.23 -23.86 -12.01
CA SER A 64 16.96 -24.37 -13.18
C SER A 64 16.04 -25.21 -14.07
N GLU A 65 16.26 -25.16 -15.38
CA GLU A 65 15.48 -25.91 -16.37
C GLU A 65 15.45 -27.42 -16.07
N GLN A 66 16.55 -27.98 -15.56
CA GLN A 66 16.63 -29.37 -15.12
C GLN A 66 15.63 -29.67 -13.99
N THR A 67 15.54 -28.82 -12.97
CA THR A 67 14.59 -28.98 -11.87
C THR A 67 13.14 -28.77 -12.35
N GLN A 68 12.91 -27.83 -13.26
CA GLN A 68 11.58 -27.61 -13.85
C GLN A 68 11.11 -28.82 -14.68
N VAL A 69 11.97 -29.36 -15.55
CA VAL A 69 11.69 -30.56 -16.35
C VAL A 69 11.50 -31.79 -15.44
N ASN A 70 12.25 -31.90 -14.35
CA ASN A 70 12.09 -32.99 -13.39
C ASN A 70 10.80 -32.86 -12.58
N ALA A 71 10.37 -31.65 -12.22
CA ALA A 71 9.07 -31.41 -11.58
C ALA A 71 7.90 -31.81 -12.51
N ALA A 72 7.95 -31.41 -13.78
CA ALA A 72 6.92 -31.77 -14.78
C ALA A 72 6.83 -33.30 -15.06
N LYS A 73 7.92 -34.04 -14.86
CA LYS A 73 7.96 -35.51 -14.97
C LYS A 73 7.44 -36.22 -13.72
N ASN A 74 7.76 -35.72 -12.52
CA ASN A 74 7.49 -36.40 -11.25
C ASN A 74 6.09 -36.08 -10.68
N LYS A 75 5.05 -36.62 -11.33
CA LYS A 75 3.64 -36.43 -10.92
C LYS A 75 3.27 -36.98 -9.54
N THR A 76 4.15 -37.74 -8.89
CA THR A 76 3.84 -38.59 -7.73
C THR A 76 4.39 -38.05 -6.39
N GLY A 77 4.56 -36.74 -6.25
CA GLY A 77 4.55 -36.07 -4.93
C GLY A 77 5.81 -35.30 -4.48
N ALA A 78 6.94 -35.38 -5.20
CA ALA A 78 8.14 -34.62 -4.85
C ALA A 78 8.09 -33.18 -5.41
N ALA A 79 7.57 -32.23 -4.61
CA ALA A 79 7.49 -30.83 -5.00
C ALA A 79 8.89 -30.14 -5.05
N PRO A 80 9.16 -29.26 -6.04
CA PRO A 80 10.43 -28.54 -6.12
C PRO A 80 10.53 -27.47 -5.02
N ILE A 81 11.62 -27.51 -4.24
CA ILE A 81 11.92 -26.51 -3.22
C ILE A 81 12.57 -25.29 -3.88
N ILE A 82 12.00 -24.11 -3.70
CA ILE A 82 12.48 -22.84 -4.27
C ILE A 82 12.96 -21.92 -3.14
N ASP A 83 14.28 -21.79 -2.99
CA ASP A 83 14.88 -20.82 -2.06
C ASP A 83 14.90 -19.42 -2.68
N VAL A 84 13.86 -18.64 -2.37
CA VAL A 84 13.72 -17.25 -2.81
C VAL A 84 14.72 -16.30 -2.13
N VAL A 85 15.25 -16.65 -0.95
CA VAL A 85 16.18 -15.80 -0.19
C VAL A 85 17.56 -15.83 -0.82
N ARG A 86 18.00 -17.00 -1.30
CA ARG A 86 19.20 -17.13 -2.15
C ARG A 86 19.10 -16.36 -3.47
N SER A 87 17.88 -16.14 -3.97
CA SER A 87 17.61 -15.25 -5.11
C SER A 87 17.46 -13.76 -4.72
N GLY A 88 17.66 -13.39 -3.46
CA GLY A 88 17.56 -12.00 -2.98
C GLY A 88 16.13 -11.50 -2.72
N TYR A 89 15.13 -12.37 -2.77
CA TYR A 89 13.73 -12.05 -2.49
C TYR A 89 13.32 -12.47 -1.09
N TYR A 90 12.51 -11.64 -0.44
CA TYR A 90 12.10 -11.84 0.95
C TYR A 90 10.57 -11.91 1.10
N LYS A 91 9.81 -11.43 0.10
CA LYS A 91 8.36 -11.59 0.01
C LYS A 91 7.97 -12.38 -1.23
N VAL A 92 7.05 -13.32 -1.07
CA VAL A 92 6.31 -13.93 -2.19
C VAL A 92 4.88 -13.35 -2.22
N LEU A 93 4.38 -13.05 -3.42
CA LEU A 93 3.03 -12.55 -3.66
C LEU A 93 2.24 -13.51 -4.57
N GLY A 94 0.98 -13.78 -4.22
CA GLY A 94 0.10 -14.74 -4.90
C GLY A 94 -0.41 -14.32 -6.29
N LYS A 95 0.31 -13.47 -7.04
CA LYS A 95 -0.05 -13.12 -8.41
C LYS A 95 0.49 -14.16 -9.40
N GLY A 96 -0.38 -14.61 -10.29
CA GLY A 96 -0.08 -15.65 -11.29
C GLY A 96 -0.71 -17.00 -10.94
N LYS A 97 -0.53 -17.98 -11.83
CA LYS A 97 -0.85 -19.39 -11.58
C LYS A 97 0.43 -20.21 -11.63
N LEU A 98 0.51 -21.24 -10.80
CA LEU A 98 1.50 -22.31 -10.98
C LEU A 98 1.02 -23.25 -12.09
N PRO A 99 1.93 -23.94 -12.81
CA PRO A 99 1.56 -25.02 -13.72
C PRO A 99 0.96 -26.19 -12.94
N GLN A 100 0.19 -27.03 -13.65
CA GLN A 100 -0.34 -28.31 -13.17
C GLN A 100 0.55 -29.48 -13.62
#